data_AF-A0A941HPL2-F1
#
_entry.id   AF-A0A941HPL2-F1
#
_cell.length_a   1.000
_cell.length_b   1.000
_cell.length_c   1.000
_cell.angle_alpha   90.00
_cell.angle_beta   90.00
_cell.angle_gamma   90.00
#
_symmetry.space_group_name_H-M   'P 1'
#
loop_
_entity.id
_entity.type
_entity.pdbx_description
1 polymer ?
#
loop_
_entity_poly.entity_id
_entity_poly.type
_entity_poly.pdbx_seq_one_letter_code
_entity_poly.pdbx_strand_id
1 'polypeptide(L)'
;MNLHELELATGLPAETIRFYAAEGILGAAGEKPGQNNYPPEAVTVLKKVVFLRKMGIPLSEIRAYKGGFRNLSALLDALPEEDESSVGLLQKLKEENPDFEVLNEEALGTFWKAKDPQSKGNRGVPGDSFTPLYAPWRRYLARMLDLSLYSLLWNAFLVYGLHWNLLNQTLGRRVLDVLITAGFMLLLEPLFLSKWGTTPGKALLGMRLRNREGNLLSYNEAFDRTLTVFHKGMGLNIPFYNFYTLIKAYQRAKDEQPQVWDDQALYTMKEPRIIQGVLLAGANVAVFFLILVLILSQRIPPNRGNLTVPEFVENFNYYVQYYDVDLGGQVLKNDGTWVKEEIQGVFILDPWEGHMPQFTFDLEGEKVKGVSTRVAYQGKDTWLAPYDNLNIMTALALTGAQKNVGLFSRLPDNVADAISQFPYGPYDFVKGGIRFLADSRITGYQIYTSGYLVPLPEAKVYDFWLNFSVALP
;
A
#
# COMPACT_ATOMS: atom_id res chain seq x y z
N MET A 1 25.59 -9.73 39.69
CA MET A 1 25.91 -10.65 38.58
C MET A 1 25.57 -9.99 37.26
N ASN A 2 26.42 -10.11 36.25
CA ASN A 2 26.11 -9.64 34.90
C ASN A 2 25.25 -10.67 34.13
N LEU A 3 24.77 -10.30 32.94
CA LEU A 3 23.91 -11.18 32.13
C LEU A 3 24.59 -12.50 31.76
N HIS A 4 25.89 -12.47 31.43
CA HIS A 4 26.65 -13.66 31.03
C HIS A 4 26.86 -14.64 32.20
N GLU A 5 27.10 -14.10 33.41
CA GLU A 5 27.18 -14.89 34.65
C GLU A 5 25.84 -15.57 34.97
N LEU A 6 24.71 -14.93 34.69
CA LEU A 6 23.38 -15.52 34.85
C LEU A 6 23.11 -16.63 33.82
N GLU A 7 23.51 -16.43 32.54
CA GLU A 7 23.42 -17.47 31.52
C GLU A 7 24.22 -18.72 31.92
N LEU A 8 25.45 -18.52 32.40
CA LEU A 8 26.31 -19.62 32.87
C LEU A 8 25.73 -20.32 34.11
N ALA A 9 25.15 -19.57 35.05
CA ALA A 9 24.63 -20.12 36.30
C ALA A 9 23.27 -20.83 36.14
N THR A 10 22.44 -20.38 35.19
CA THR A 10 21.08 -20.93 34.97
C THR A 10 21.00 -21.85 33.76
N GLY A 11 21.91 -21.75 32.79
CA GLY A 11 21.82 -22.42 31.50
C GLY A 11 20.75 -21.85 30.58
N LEU A 12 20.08 -20.76 30.96
CA LEU A 12 19.05 -20.09 30.16
C LEU A 12 19.68 -19.14 29.13
N PRO A 13 19.07 -18.97 27.95
CA PRO A 13 19.47 -17.93 26.99
C PRO A 13 19.29 -16.52 27.57
N ALA A 14 20.18 -15.60 27.21
CA ALA A 14 20.08 -14.17 27.54
C ALA A 14 18.70 -13.56 27.27
N GLU A 15 18.02 -13.99 26.20
CA GLU A 15 16.68 -13.52 25.81
C GLU A 15 15.61 -13.85 26.86
N THR A 16 15.67 -15.06 27.44
CA THR A 16 14.77 -15.51 28.51
C THR A 16 15.09 -14.80 29.82
N ILE A 17 16.36 -14.51 30.10
CA ILE A 17 16.73 -13.75 31.30
C ILE A 17 16.26 -12.30 31.19
N ARG A 18 16.45 -11.68 30.02
CA ARG A 18 15.92 -10.34 29.71
C ARG A 18 14.39 -10.31 29.80
N PHE A 19 13.71 -11.40 29.43
CA PHE A 19 12.26 -11.59 29.64
C PHE A 19 11.83 -11.40 31.09
N TYR A 20 12.36 -12.21 32.00
CA TYR A 20 11.97 -12.10 33.40
C TYR A 20 12.48 -10.82 34.07
N ALA A 21 13.59 -10.24 33.60
CA ALA A 21 14.06 -8.93 34.06
C ALA A 21 13.05 -7.81 33.75
N ALA A 22 12.60 -7.72 32.49
CA ALA A 22 11.66 -6.69 32.06
C ALA A 22 10.24 -6.88 32.63
N GLU A 23 9.87 -8.10 33.02
CA GLU A 23 8.66 -8.40 33.77
C GLU A 23 8.75 -8.06 35.27
N GLY A 24 9.84 -7.41 35.71
CA GLY A 24 10.03 -6.95 37.09
C GLY A 24 10.33 -8.07 38.09
N ILE A 25 10.61 -9.29 37.60
CA ILE A 25 10.78 -10.47 38.44
C ILE A 25 12.18 -10.51 39.08
N LEU A 26 13.20 -9.95 38.44
CA LEU A 26 14.60 -10.04 38.90
C LEU A 26 15.07 -8.85 39.75
N GLY A 27 14.17 -7.94 40.14
CA GLY A 27 14.54 -6.67 40.79
C GLY A 27 15.17 -5.67 39.82
N ALA A 28 15.20 -4.39 40.18
CA ALA A 28 15.65 -3.33 39.27
C ALA A 28 17.10 -3.54 38.81
N ALA A 29 17.31 -3.65 37.50
CA ALA A 29 18.62 -3.52 36.90
C ALA A 29 19.09 -2.06 37.09
N GLY A 30 20.31 -1.88 37.61
CA GLY A 30 20.83 -0.55 37.95
C GLY A 30 20.69 0.49 36.85
N GLU A 31 20.52 1.76 37.25
CA GLU A 31 20.13 2.91 36.41
C GLU A 31 21.11 3.31 35.28
N LYS A 32 22.24 2.62 35.09
CA LYS A 32 23.26 2.98 34.11
C LYS A 32 23.10 2.21 32.80
N PRO A 33 22.99 2.88 31.64
CA PRO A 33 22.91 2.22 30.34
C PRO A 33 24.16 1.35 30.11
N GLY A 34 23.97 0.04 29.92
CA GLY A 34 25.05 -0.90 29.53
C GLY A 34 25.71 -1.70 30.66
N GLN A 35 25.34 -1.50 31.94
CA GLN A 35 25.79 -2.34 33.06
C GLN A 35 24.60 -2.81 33.90
N ASN A 36 23.86 -3.80 33.39
CA ASN A 36 22.79 -4.45 34.14
C ASN A 36 23.42 -5.45 35.14
N ASN A 37 23.66 -4.99 36.37
CA ASN A 37 24.01 -5.88 37.48
C ASN A 37 22.74 -6.34 38.19
N TYR A 38 22.55 -7.66 38.23
CA TYR A 38 21.45 -8.33 38.92
C TYR A 38 21.88 -8.79 40.32
N PRO A 39 20.95 -8.87 41.30
CA PRO A 39 21.26 -9.39 42.63
C PRO A 39 21.68 -10.88 42.55
N PRO A 40 22.53 -11.38 43.46
CA PRO A 40 22.90 -12.80 43.51
C PRO A 40 21.71 -13.76 43.62
N GLU A 41 20.63 -13.29 44.26
CA GLU A 41 19.36 -14.01 44.42
C GLU A 41 18.60 -14.22 43.09
N ALA A 42 18.96 -13.49 42.02
CA ALA A 42 18.30 -13.57 40.72
C ALA A 42 18.39 -14.97 40.09
N VAL A 43 19.47 -15.72 40.34
CA VAL A 43 19.62 -17.12 39.88
C VAL A 43 18.52 -17.99 40.46
N THR A 44 18.32 -17.89 41.78
CA THR A 44 17.32 -18.68 42.52
C THR A 44 15.91 -18.30 42.10
N VAL A 45 15.64 -17.00 41.93
CA VAL A 45 14.34 -16.50 41.45
C VAL A 45 14.04 -16.99 40.03
N LEU A 46 15.02 -16.93 39.11
CA LEU A 46 14.86 -17.42 37.73
C LEU A 46 14.52 -18.91 37.69
N LYS A 47 15.27 -19.73 38.45
CA LYS A 47 15.04 -21.19 38.49
C LYS A 47 13.61 -21.52 38.95
N LYS A 48 13.10 -20.82 39.97
CA LYS A 48 11.75 -21.00 40.51
C LYS A 48 10.67 -20.55 39.51
N VAL A 49 10.84 -19.38 38.90
CA VAL A 49 9.85 -18.82 37.96
C VAL A 49 9.76 -19.66 36.70
N VAL A 50 10.88 -20.06 36.11
CA VAL A 50 10.91 -20.94 34.93
C VAL A 50 10.31 -22.30 35.24
N PHE A 51 10.55 -22.86 36.42
CA PHE A 51 9.92 -24.10 36.85
C PHE A 51 8.39 -23.99 36.86
N LEU A 52 7.83 -22.97 37.53
CA LEU A 52 6.38 -22.76 37.58
C LEU A 52 5.78 -22.50 36.19
N ARG A 53 6.46 -21.71 35.36
CA ARG A 53 6.06 -21.46 33.97
C ARG A 53 6.02 -22.75 33.15
N LYS A 54 6.96 -23.67 33.35
CA LYS A 54 6.97 -24.99 32.67
C LYS A 54 5.89 -25.92 33.17
N MET A 55 5.44 -25.76 34.40
CA MET A 55 4.29 -26.50 34.92
C MET A 55 2.95 -25.99 34.37
N GLY A 56 2.95 -24.87 33.63
CA GLY A 56 1.73 -24.32 33.01
C GLY A 56 1.13 -23.15 33.77
N ILE A 57 1.75 -22.67 34.85
CA ILE A 57 1.28 -21.50 35.56
C ILE A 57 1.53 -20.24 34.71
N PRO A 58 0.52 -19.39 34.47
CA PRO A 58 0.71 -18.13 33.75
C PRO A 58 1.52 -17.13 34.58
N LEU A 59 2.29 -16.27 33.89
CA LEU A 59 3.16 -15.29 34.55
C LEU A 59 2.37 -14.29 35.44
N SER A 60 1.11 -14.00 35.08
CA SER A 60 0.20 -13.15 35.85
C SER A 60 -0.03 -13.68 37.27
N GLU A 61 -0.18 -14.99 37.43
CA GLU A 61 -0.39 -15.61 38.74
C GLU A 61 0.90 -15.69 39.55
N ILE A 62 2.05 -15.91 38.90
CA ILE A 62 3.37 -15.84 39.55
C ILE A 62 3.63 -14.43 40.10
N ARG A 63 3.23 -13.38 39.36
CA ARG A 63 3.30 -11.99 39.85
C ARG A 63 2.36 -11.74 41.02
N ALA A 64 1.12 -12.23 40.95
CA ALA A 64 0.15 -12.10 42.04
C ALA A 64 0.67 -12.74 43.33
N TYR A 65 1.30 -13.91 43.23
CA TYR A 65 1.96 -14.57 44.36
C TYR A 65 3.13 -13.76 44.92
N LYS A 66 4.05 -13.31 44.07
CA LYS A 66 5.21 -12.50 44.50
C LYS A 66 4.78 -11.17 45.15
N GLY A 67 3.64 -10.62 44.74
CA GLY A 67 3.03 -9.43 45.35
C GLY A 67 2.22 -9.71 46.62
N GLY A 68 2.13 -10.96 47.09
CA GLY A 68 1.38 -11.36 48.29
C GLY A 68 -0.14 -11.48 48.08
N PHE A 69 -0.64 -11.40 46.84
CA PHE A 69 -2.06 -11.44 46.50
C PHE A 69 -2.61 -12.86 46.28
N ARG A 70 -1.75 -13.88 46.23
CA ARG A 70 -2.07 -15.31 46.08
C ARG A 70 -1.15 -16.13 46.98
N ASN A 71 -1.61 -17.28 47.45
CA ASN A 71 -0.78 -18.27 48.15
C ASN A 71 -0.33 -19.38 47.18
N LEU A 72 0.75 -20.08 47.55
CA LEU A 72 1.38 -21.09 46.69
C LEU A 72 0.51 -22.35 46.54
N SER A 73 -0.27 -22.71 47.55
CA SER A 73 -1.20 -23.83 47.49
C SER A 73 -2.23 -23.64 46.37
N ALA A 74 -2.86 -22.46 46.27
CA ALA A 74 -3.83 -22.18 45.22
C ALA A 74 -3.21 -22.15 43.81
N LEU A 75 -1.92 -21.84 43.69
CA LEU A 75 -1.16 -21.93 42.43
C LEU A 75 -0.92 -23.40 42.03
N LEU A 76 -0.54 -24.23 42.99
CA LEU A 76 -0.24 -25.65 42.76
C LEU A 76 -1.51 -26.50 42.56
N ASP A 77 -2.66 -26.04 43.03
CA ASP A 77 -3.96 -26.68 42.79
C ASP A 77 -4.55 -26.36 41.41
N ALA A 78 -4.07 -25.29 40.76
CA ALA A 78 -4.47 -24.91 39.40
C ALA A 78 -3.69 -25.67 38.31
N LEU A 79 -2.74 -26.51 38.70
CA LEU A 79 -1.89 -27.27 37.78
C LEU A 79 -2.61 -28.51 37.23
N PRO A 80 -2.58 -28.75 35.91
CA PRO A 80 -3.12 -29.97 35.34
C PRO A 80 -2.23 -31.19 35.70
N GLU A 81 -2.86 -32.29 36.14
CA GLU A 81 -2.20 -33.57 36.46
C GLU A 81 -1.78 -34.34 35.19
N GLU A 82 -0.89 -33.77 34.38
CA GLU A 82 -0.60 -34.33 33.04
C GLU A 82 0.73 -35.10 32.91
N ASP A 83 1.68 -34.98 33.85
CA ASP A 83 3.03 -35.60 33.72
C ASP A 83 3.44 -36.31 35.03
N GLU A 84 3.50 -37.65 35.05
CA GLU A 84 3.83 -38.49 36.24
C GLU A 84 5.13 -38.05 36.94
N SER A 85 6.12 -37.56 36.18
CA SER A 85 7.40 -37.06 36.74
C SER A 85 7.26 -35.73 37.47
N SER A 86 6.27 -34.94 37.08
CA SER A 86 5.94 -33.62 37.64
C SER A 86 5.01 -33.76 38.83
N VAL A 87 4.05 -34.69 38.78
CA VAL A 87 3.11 -34.99 39.88
C VAL A 87 3.85 -35.43 41.14
N GLY A 88 4.85 -36.32 41.04
CA GLY A 88 5.63 -36.73 42.20
C GLY A 88 6.45 -35.61 42.85
N LEU A 89 6.90 -34.63 42.06
CA LEU A 89 7.64 -33.47 42.57
C LEU A 89 6.70 -32.40 43.14
N LEU A 90 5.54 -32.20 42.51
CA LEU A 90 4.47 -31.34 42.99
C LEU A 90 3.85 -31.85 44.30
N GLN A 91 3.69 -33.17 44.43
CA GLN A 91 3.15 -33.80 45.63
C GLN A 91 4.13 -33.71 46.80
N LYS A 92 5.42 -33.96 46.57
CA LYS A 92 6.47 -33.69 47.56
C LYS A 92 6.52 -32.22 47.99
N LEU A 93 6.39 -31.28 47.04
CA LEU A 93 6.33 -29.85 47.34
C LEU A 93 5.06 -29.43 48.10
N LYS A 94 3.93 -30.14 47.91
CA LYS A 94 2.70 -29.93 48.68
C LYS A 94 2.82 -30.49 50.12
N GLU A 95 3.57 -31.57 50.31
CA GLU A 95 3.75 -32.25 51.60
C GLU A 95 4.83 -31.60 52.49
N GLU A 96 5.89 -31.00 51.93
CA GLU A 96 7.06 -30.47 52.66
C GLU A 96 7.00 -28.99 53.09
N ASN A 97 5.80 -28.39 53.21
CA ASN A 97 5.52 -27.02 53.72
C ASN A 97 5.47 -25.90 52.62
N PRO A 98 4.34 -25.18 52.44
CA PRO A 98 4.05 -24.37 51.25
C PRO A 98 4.61 -22.92 51.24
N ASP A 99 5.80 -22.66 51.79
CA ASP A 99 6.44 -21.33 51.73
C ASP A 99 7.59 -21.27 50.70
N PHE A 100 7.62 -20.22 49.86
CA PHE A 100 8.56 -20.07 48.72
C PHE A 100 10.03 -20.15 49.11
N GLU A 101 10.36 -19.81 50.35
CA GLU A 101 11.75 -19.76 50.83
C GLU A 101 12.41 -21.14 50.82
N VAL A 102 11.62 -22.23 50.80
CA VAL A 102 12.12 -23.62 50.90
C VAL A 102 12.01 -24.39 49.56
N LEU A 103 11.84 -23.73 48.41
CA LEU A 103 12.28 -24.31 47.12
C LEU A 103 13.82 -24.32 47.12
N ASN A 104 14.40 -25.26 47.88
CA ASN A 104 15.83 -25.44 48.04
C ASN A 104 16.44 -25.88 46.70
N GLU A 105 17.70 -25.51 46.46
CA GLU A 105 18.41 -25.88 45.22
C GLU A 105 18.48 -27.40 45.01
N GLU A 106 18.32 -28.17 46.08
CA GLU A 106 18.33 -29.63 46.11
C GLU A 106 17.08 -30.23 45.45
N ALA A 107 15.87 -29.72 45.74
CA ALA A 107 14.62 -30.16 45.10
C ALA A 107 14.57 -29.80 43.62
N LEU A 108 15.09 -28.62 43.26
CA LEU A 108 15.19 -28.15 41.88
C LEU A 108 16.32 -28.84 41.10
N GLY A 109 17.27 -29.49 41.76
CA GLY A 109 18.45 -30.13 41.14
C GLY A 109 18.12 -31.31 40.22
N THR A 110 16.97 -31.96 40.39
CA THR A 110 16.46 -32.98 39.46
C THR A 110 15.98 -32.37 38.13
N PHE A 111 15.50 -31.13 38.17
CA PHE A 111 14.95 -30.39 37.04
C PHE A 111 15.99 -29.49 36.33
N TRP A 112 16.94 -28.95 37.10
CA TRP A 112 18.00 -28.04 36.66
C TRP A 112 19.37 -28.72 36.70
N LYS A 113 19.92 -29.06 35.54
CA LYS A 113 21.31 -29.50 35.41
C LYS A 113 22.08 -28.49 34.57
N ALA A 114 22.72 -27.52 35.22
CA ALA A 114 23.36 -26.38 34.56
C ALA A 114 24.37 -26.77 33.46
N LYS A 115 25.03 -27.93 33.57
CA LYS A 115 25.99 -28.44 32.58
C LYS A 115 25.37 -29.29 31.45
N ASP A 116 24.07 -29.58 31.50
CA ASP A 116 23.36 -30.39 30.50
C ASP A 116 22.39 -29.52 29.69
N PRO A 117 22.71 -29.23 28.40
CA PRO A 117 21.84 -28.47 27.51
C PRO A 117 20.46 -29.13 27.27
N GLN A 118 20.34 -30.44 27.46
CA GLN A 118 19.10 -31.19 27.27
C GLN A 118 18.18 -31.16 28.51
N SER A 119 18.65 -30.63 29.65
CA SER A 119 17.85 -30.60 30.88
C SER A 119 16.55 -29.81 30.69
N LYS A 120 15.46 -30.30 31.30
CA LYS A 120 14.13 -29.65 31.19
C LYS A 120 14.20 -28.19 31.69
N GLY A 121 15.01 -27.87 32.71
CA GLY A 121 15.19 -26.52 33.26
C GLY A 121 15.92 -25.54 32.34
N ASN A 122 17.01 -25.96 31.68
CA ASN A 122 17.83 -25.06 30.85
C ASN A 122 17.15 -24.70 29.52
N ARG A 123 16.14 -25.46 29.08
CA ARG A 123 15.32 -25.09 27.94
C ARG A 123 14.46 -23.88 28.31
N GLY A 124 14.53 -22.78 27.58
CA GLY A 124 13.58 -21.66 27.74
C GLY A 124 12.13 -22.15 27.67
N VAL A 125 11.21 -21.47 28.37
CA VAL A 125 9.77 -21.76 28.24
C VAL A 125 9.30 -21.19 26.90
N PRO A 126 8.65 -21.96 26.03
CA PRO A 126 8.10 -21.42 24.79
C PRO A 126 7.16 -20.24 25.08
N GLY A 127 7.49 -19.05 24.59
CA GLY A 127 6.75 -17.80 24.86
C GLY A 127 7.42 -16.88 25.89
N ASP A 128 8.34 -17.37 26.73
CA ASP A 128 9.06 -16.57 27.75
C ASP A 128 10.45 -16.15 27.23
N SER A 129 10.44 -15.46 26.10
CA SER A 129 11.62 -14.82 25.53
C SER A 129 11.19 -13.50 24.89
N PHE A 130 11.75 -12.38 25.36
CA PHE A 130 11.80 -11.21 24.50
C PHE A 130 12.87 -11.52 23.48
N THR A 131 12.48 -11.70 22.23
CA THR A 131 13.36 -11.30 21.13
C THR A 131 12.86 -9.90 20.73
N PRO A 132 13.33 -8.79 21.36
CA PRO A 132 12.98 -7.47 20.87
C PRO A 132 13.53 -7.40 19.44
N LEU A 133 12.63 -7.34 18.47
CA LEU A 133 13.03 -7.51 17.09
C LEU A 133 13.73 -6.25 16.59
N TYR A 134 15.06 -6.24 16.61
CA TYR A 134 15.90 -5.17 16.07
C TYR A 134 16.17 -5.31 14.57
N ALA A 135 15.21 -5.81 13.79
CA ALA A 135 15.36 -5.99 12.34
C ALA A 135 14.73 -4.82 11.55
N PRO A 136 15.37 -3.63 11.46
CA PRO A 136 14.78 -2.44 10.86
C PRO A 136 14.41 -2.68 9.40
N TRP A 137 15.29 -3.34 8.63
CA TRP A 137 15.07 -3.57 7.20
C TRP A 137 13.91 -4.52 6.94
N ARG A 138 13.74 -5.59 7.71
CA ARG A 138 12.57 -6.48 7.53
C ARG A 138 11.26 -5.77 7.83
N ARG A 139 11.23 -4.96 8.89
CA ARG A 139 10.06 -4.16 9.26
C ARG A 139 9.74 -3.14 8.18
N TYR A 140 10.75 -2.42 7.69
CA TYR A 140 10.61 -1.43 6.63
C TYR A 140 10.12 -2.06 5.32
N LEU A 141 10.76 -3.15 4.88
CA LEU A 141 10.40 -3.83 3.64
C LEU A 141 9.00 -4.45 3.69
N ALA A 142 8.61 -5.08 4.81
CA ALA A 142 7.24 -5.55 5.01
C ALA A 142 6.24 -4.40 4.91
N ARG A 143 6.54 -3.26 5.55
CA ARG A 143 5.71 -2.05 5.53
C ARG A 143 5.57 -1.50 4.11
N MET A 144 6.65 -1.41 3.34
CA MET A 144 6.61 -0.91 1.96
C MET A 144 5.74 -1.79 1.07
N LEU A 145 5.82 -3.12 1.22
CA LEU A 145 4.94 -4.03 0.49
C LEU A 145 3.48 -3.86 0.91
N ASP A 146 3.18 -3.82 2.22
CA ASP A 146 1.81 -3.63 2.72
C ASP A 146 1.20 -2.31 2.21
N LEU A 147 1.95 -1.20 2.26
CA LEU A 147 1.48 0.08 1.72
C LEU A 147 1.25 0.02 0.20
N SER A 148 2.13 -0.65 -0.54
CA SER A 148 1.97 -0.80 -2.00
C SER A 148 0.72 -1.61 -2.35
N LEU A 149 0.36 -2.61 -1.53
CA LEU A 149 -0.90 -3.35 -1.69
C LEU A 149 -2.12 -2.47 -1.42
N TYR A 150 -2.08 -1.62 -0.38
CA TYR A 150 -3.18 -0.67 -0.11
C TYR A 150 -3.33 0.38 -1.22
N SER A 151 -2.21 0.92 -1.72
CA SER A 151 -2.24 1.85 -2.85
C SER A 151 -2.71 1.18 -4.15
N LEU A 152 -2.37 -0.10 -4.37
CA LEU A 152 -2.87 -0.87 -5.51
C LEU A 152 -4.40 -1.01 -5.48
N LEU A 153 -4.98 -1.33 -4.30
CA LEU A 153 -6.44 -1.40 -4.13
C LEU A 153 -7.11 -0.06 -4.42
N TRP A 154 -6.53 1.04 -3.91
CA TRP A 154 -7.03 2.38 -4.17
C TRP A 154 -6.97 2.73 -5.66
N ASN A 155 -5.83 2.50 -6.31
CA ASN A 155 -5.64 2.77 -7.74
C ASN A 155 -6.60 1.95 -8.62
N ALA A 156 -6.85 0.69 -8.28
CA ALA A 156 -7.81 -0.13 -9.01
C ALA A 156 -9.24 0.43 -8.91
N PHE A 157 -9.66 0.88 -7.72
CA PHE A 157 -10.94 1.54 -7.53
C PHE A 157 -11.06 2.85 -8.32
N LEU A 158 -9.99 3.64 -8.36
CA LEU A 158 -9.98 4.89 -9.13
C LEU A 158 -10.12 4.66 -10.63
N VAL A 159 -9.42 3.66 -11.16
CA VAL A 159 -9.45 3.33 -12.60
C VAL A 159 -10.78 2.71 -13.01
N TYR A 160 -11.26 1.71 -12.28
CA TYR A 160 -12.44 0.95 -12.70
C TYR A 160 -13.76 1.45 -12.10
N GLY A 161 -13.71 2.12 -10.96
CA GLY A 161 -14.90 2.65 -10.28
C GLY A 161 -15.19 4.11 -10.63
N LEU A 162 -14.15 4.95 -10.79
CA LEU A 162 -14.30 6.38 -11.06
C LEU A 162 -13.79 6.82 -12.44
N HIS A 163 -13.24 5.90 -13.23
CA HIS A 163 -12.60 6.20 -14.52
C HIS A 163 -11.56 7.34 -14.46
N TRP A 164 -10.91 7.48 -13.31
CA TRP A 164 -9.98 8.59 -13.06
C TRP A 164 -8.60 8.28 -13.64
N ASN A 165 -8.04 9.20 -14.43
CA ASN A 165 -6.70 9.06 -14.99
C ASN A 165 -5.61 9.11 -13.90
N LEU A 166 -4.92 7.99 -13.65
CA LEU A 166 -3.86 7.90 -12.62
C LEU A 166 -2.65 8.83 -12.88
N LEU A 167 -2.42 9.22 -14.13
CA LEU A 167 -1.32 10.12 -14.49
C LEU A 167 -1.64 11.59 -14.18
N ASN A 168 -2.92 11.94 -14.01
CA ASN A 168 -3.33 13.28 -13.63
C ASN A 168 -3.12 13.49 -12.11
N GLN A 169 -1.93 13.99 -11.75
CA GLN A 169 -1.44 14.09 -10.38
C GLN A 169 -1.43 15.55 -9.88
N THR A 170 -2.51 15.96 -9.22
CA THR A 170 -2.56 17.25 -8.50
C THR A 170 -2.06 17.11 -7.05
N LEU A 171 -1.70 18.22 -6.40
CA LEU A 171 -1.33 18.21 -4.97
C LEU A 171 -2.47 17.68 -4.09
N GLY A 172 -3.71 18.13 -4.35
CA GLY A 172 -4.89 17.66 -3.62
C GLY A 172 -5.10 16.16 -3.79
N ARG A 173 -4.86 15.63 -5.00
CA ARG A 173 -4.94 14.19 -5.25
C ARG A 173 -3.88 13.41 -4.46
N ARG A 174 -2.62 13.85 -4.48
CA ARG A 174 -1.55 13.19 -3.70
C ARG A 174 -1.87 13.12 -2.21
N VAL A 175 -2.42 14.21 -1.66
CA VAL A 175 -2.86 14.24 -0.25
C VAL A 175 -3.98 13.24 -0.01
N LEU A 176 -4.99 13.20 -0.88
CA LEU A 176 -6.08 12.23 -0.80
C LEU A 176 -5.55 10.78 -0.85
N ASP A 177 -4.65 10.47 -1.77
CA ASP A 177 -4.06 9.14 -1.91
C ASP A 177 -3.33 8.68 -0.64
N VAL A 178 -2.59 9.60 0.01
CA VAL A 178 -1.92 9.34 1.30
C VAL A 178 -2.94 9.08 2.41
N LEU A 179 -4.00 9.90 2.49
CA LEU A 179 -5.04 9.76 3.52
C LEU A 179 -5.83 8.45 3.37
N ILE A 180 -6.23 8.10 2.15
CA ILE A 180 -6.96 6.86 1.87
C ILE A 180 -6.07 5.63 2.12
N THR A 181 -4.80 5.68 1.69
CA THR A 181 -3.83 4.60 1.98
C THR A 181 -3.63 4.43 3.49
N ALA A 182 -3.52 5.52 4.24
CA ALA A 182 -3.46 5.48 5.71
C ALA A 182 -4.75 4.91 6.33
N GLY A 183 -5.91 5.29 5.80
CA GLY A 183 -7.20 4.73 6.20
C GLY A 183 -7.28 3.22 6.00
N PHE A 184 -6.86 2.71 4.84
CA PHE A 184 -6.76 1.26 4.60
C PHE A 184 -5.79 0.57 5.55
N MET A 185 -4.64 1.18 5.81
CA MET A 185 -3.70 0.65 6.80
C MET A 185 -4.35 0.55 8.19
N LEU A 186 -5.00 1.61 8.66
CA LEU A 186 -5.65 1.66 9.99
C LEU A 186 -6.86 0.73 10.11
N LEU A 187 -7.45 0.30 8.99
CA LEU A 187 -8.55 -0.65 8.98
C LEU A 187 -8.06 -2.11 8.83
N LEU A 188 -7.22 -2.37 7.83
CA LEU A 188 -6.84 -3.71 7.41
C LEU A 188 -5.71 -4.30 8.25
N GLU A 189 -4.70 -3.51 8.63
CA GLU A 189 -3.60 -4.03 9.45
C GLU A 189 -4.08 -4.54 10.82
N PRO A 190 -4.94 -3.82 11.57
CA PRO A 190 -5.48 -4.33 12.84
C PRO A 190 -6.31 -5.60 12.67
N LEU A 191 -7.09 -5.69 11.60
CA LEU A 191 -7.81 -6.92 11.24
C LEU A 191 -6.84 -8.09 11.00
N PHE A 192 -5.76 -7.86 10.24
CA PHE A 192 -4.79 -8.90 9.93
C PHE A 192 -4.02 -9.37 11.17
N LEU A 193 -3.58 -8.43 12.01
CA LEU A 193 -2.86 -8.71 13.24
C LEU A 193 -3.74 -9.41 14.27
N SER A 194 -5.01 -9.04 14.41
CA SER A 194 -5.90 -9.68 15.38
C SER A 194 -6.31 -11.09 14.99
N LYS A 195 -6.48 -11.39 13.69
CA LYS A 195 -6.88 -12.72 13.21
C LYS A 195 -5.73 -13.69 13.01
N TRP A 196 -4.58 -13.21 12.51
CA TRP A 196 -3.48 -14.07 12.08
C TRP A 196 -2.14 -13.72 12.74
N GLY A 197 -2.06 -12.62 13.49
CA GLY A 197 -0.82 -12.15 14.08
C GLY A 197 0.16 -11.62 13.04
N THR A 198 -0.24 -11.37 11.79
CA THR A 198 0.67 -10.92 10.74
C THR A 198 -0.06 -10.19 9.62
N THR A 199 0.61 -9.26 8.96
CA THR A 199 0.19 -8.65 7.68
C THR A 199 0.78 -9.43 6.50
N PRO A 200 0.32 -9.24 5.26
CA PRO A 200 0.87 -9.91 4.08
C PRO A 200 2.40 -9.76 3.95
N GLY A 201 2.92 -8.53 4.05
CA GLY A 201 4.34 -8.25 3.96
C GLY A 201 5.13 -8.84 5.14
N LYS A 202 4.58 -8.79 6.35
CA LYS A 202 5.21 -9.42 7.53
C LYS A 202 5.23 -10.94 7.41
N ALA A 203 4.16 -11.54 6.88
CA ALA A 203 4.02 -12.98 6.74
C ALA A 203 5.05 -13.54 5.77
N LEU A 204 5.24 -12.82 4.65
CA LEU A 204 6.23 -13.16 3.63
C LEU A 204 7.66 -13.18 4.20
N LEU A 205 7.96 -12.26 5.12
CA LEU A 205 9.24 -12.20 5.85
C LEU A 205 9.26 -13.05 7.14
N GLY A 206 8.25 -13.87 7.37
CA GLY A 206 8.18 -14.80 8.50
C GLY A 206 8.05 -14.14 9.88
N MET A 207 7.51 -12.91 9.93
CA MET A 207 7.26 -12.17 11.16
C MET A 207 5.83 -12.40 11.63
N ARG A 208 5.66 -12.69 12.92
CA ARG A 208 4.35 -12.74 13.58
C ARG A 208 4.40 -11.94 14.87
N LEU A 209 3.29 -11.30 15.20
CA LEU A 209 3.10 -10.47 16.37
C LEU A 209 2.20 -11.19 17.35
N ARG A 210 2.57 -11.18 18.62
CA ARG A 210 1.84 -11.72 19.76
C ARG A 210 1.81 -10.68 20.88
N ASN A 211 0.85 -10.76 21.78
CA ASN A 211 0.88 -9.96 23.01
C ASN A 211 1.94 -10.54 23.98
N ARG A 212 2.14 -9.91 25.14
CA ARG A 212 3.11 -10.38 26.16
C ARG A 212 2.80 -11.76 26.73
N GLU A 213 1.57 -12.24 26.59
CA GLU A 213 1.11 -13.55 27.06
C GLU A 213 1.26 -14.64 25.97
N GLY A 214 1.73 -14.28 24.77
CA GLY A 214 1.86 -15.19 23.63
C GLY A 214 0.59 -15.35 22.80
N ASN A 215 -0.49 -14.64 23.15
CA ASN A 215 -1.77 -14.64 22.45
C ASN A 215 -1.77 -13.70 21.22
N LEU A 216 -2.79 -13.82 20.37
CA LEU A 216 -3.04 -12.81 19.32
C LEU A 216 -3.45 -11.49 19.98
N LEU A 217 -3.13 -10.36 19.33
CA LEU A 217 -3.61 -9.06 19.78
C LEU A 217 -5.13 -8.99 19.57
N SER A 218 -5.84 -8.34 20.47
CA SER A 218 -7.19 -7.88 20.19
C SER A 218 -7.19 -6.85 19.05
N TYR A 219 -8.35 -6.62 18.43
CA TYR A 219 -8.47 -5.61 17.39
C TYR A 219 -8.05 -4.22 17.88
N ASN A 220 -8.45 -3.84 19.09
CA ASN A 220 -8.15 -2.52 19.66
C ASN A 220 -6.65 -2.36 19.96
N GLU A 221 -6.00 -3.36 20.57
CA GLU A 221 -4.54 -3.34 20.77
C GLU A 221 -3.79 -3.24 19.44
N ALA A 222 -4.24 -3.97 18.41
CA ALA A 222 -3.65 -3.90 17.09
C ALA A 222 -3.88 -2.54 16.41
N PHE A 223 -5.05 -1.92 16.63
CA PHE A 223 -5.39 -0.58 16.13
C PHE A 223 -4.52 0.49 16.78
N ASP A 224 -4.47 0.55 18.12
CA ASP A 224 -3.67 1.51 18.88
C ASP A 224 -2.19 1.42 18.51
N ARG A 225 -1.70 0.18 18.36
CA ARG A 225 -0.35 -0.07 17.87
C ARG A 225 -0.14 0.48 16.46
N THR A 226 -1.05 0.18 15.53
CA THR A 226 -0.95 0.62 14.13
C THR A 226 -1.01 2.14 14.01
N LEU A 227 -1.88 2.78 14.80
CA LEU A 227 -1.97 4.23 14.91
C LEU A 227 -0.66 4.83 15.47
N THR A 228 -0.07 4.20 16.48
CA THR A 228 1.23 4.63 17.03
C THR A 228 2.35 4.50 16.00
N VAL A 229 2.35 3.44 15.18
CA VAL A 229 3.28 3.30 14.05
C VAL A 229 3.08 4.42 13.04
N PHE A 230 1.84 4.70 12.64
CA PHE A 230 1.54 5.76 11.68
C PHE A 230 1.97 7.14 12.19
N HIS A 231 1.67 7.45 13.44
CA HIS A 231 1.99 8.74 14.04
C HIS A 231 3.49 8.87 14.41
N LYS A 232 4.00 8.02 15.29
CA LYS A 232 5.37 8.14 15.84
C LYS A 232 6.44 7.49 14.96
N GLY A 233 6.09 6.46 14.20
CA GLY A 233 7.04 5.77 13.31
C GLY A 233 7.14 6.41 11.93
N MET A 234 6.01 6.79 11.34
CA MET A 234 5.92 7.31 9.98
C MET A 234 5.66 8.82 9.90
N GLY A 235 5.56 9.51 11.04
CA GLY A 235 5.36 10.96 11.08
C GLY A 235 4.10 11.42 10.34
N LEU A 236 3.03 10.63 10.39
CA LEU A 236 1.77 10.86 9.65
C LEU A 236 1.95 10.96 8.13
N ASN A 237 3.05 10.40 7.58
CA ASN A 237 3.48 10.58 6.19
C ASN A 237 3.73 12.04 5.77
N ILE A 238 3.92 12.96 6.73
CA ILE A 238 4.31 14.33 6.42
C ILE A 238 5.72 14.30 5.78
N PRO A 239 5.92 14.90 4.59
CA PRO A 239 7.21 14.94 3.93
C PRO A 239 8.31 15.49 4.85
N PHE A 240 9.53 14.98 4.71
CA PHE A 240 10.71 15.25 5.57
C PHE A 240 10.57 14.78 7.03
N TYR A 241 9.44 15.02 7.70
CA TYR A 241 9.21 14.54 9.06
C TYR A 241 9.14 13.02 9.12
N ASN A 242 8.46 12.37 8.17
CA ASN A 242 8.48 10.91 8.00
C ASN A 242 9.91 10.37 7.83
N PHE A 243 10.73 11.03 7.00
CA PHE A 243 12.12 10.62 6.80
C PHE A 243 12.93 10.70 8.10
N TYR A 244 12.75 11.78 8.85
CA TYR A 244 13.35 11.95 10.17
C TYR A 244 12.91 10.87 11.16
N THR A 245 11.61 10.56 11.27
CA THR A 245 11.11 9.53 12.19
C THR A 245 11.61 8.14 11.82
N LEU A 246 11.73 7.83 10.53
CA LEU A 246 12.31 6.57 10.04
C LEU A 246 13.80 6.44 10.40
N ILE A 247 14.58 7.52 10.27
CA ILE A 247 15.99 7.54 10.72
C ILE A 247 16.07 7.31 12.23
N LYS A 248 15.20 7.96 13.02
CA LYS A 248 15.15 7.75 14.48
C LYS A 248 14.78 6.31 14.84
N ALA A 249 13.82 5.72 14.14
CA ALA A 249 13.44 4.32 14.33
C ALA A 249 14.60 3.37 13.99
N TYR A 250 15.36 3.65 12.92
CA TYR A 250 16.55 2.90 12.56
C TYR A 250 17.65 3.00 13.63
N GLN A 251 17.93 4.21 14.13
CA GLN A 251 18.89 4.43 15.22
C GLN A 251 18.51 3.64 16.48
N ARG A 252 17.25 3.70 16.92
CA ARG A 252 16.76 2.89 18.05
C ARG A 252 16.98 1.40 17.83
N ALA A 253 16.67 0.89 16.64
CA ALA A 253 16.89 -0.53 16.34
C ALA A 253 18.38 -0.90 16.35
N LYS A 254 19.25 -0.04 15.82
CA LYS A 254 20.70 -0.23 15.84
C LYS A 254 21.26 -0.23 17.26
N ASP A 255 20.72 0.61 18.13
CA ASP A 255 21.13 0.75 19.54
C ASP A 255 20.44 -0.30 20.45
N GLU A 256 19.84 -1.34 19.87
CA GLU A 256 19.09 -2.39 20.59
C GLU A 256 18.02 -1.83 21.55
N GLN A 257 17.39 -0.72 21.18
CA GLN A 257 16.26 -0.15 21.92
C GLN A 257 14.93 -0.62 21.35
N PRO A 258 13.95 -0.97 22.20
CA PRO A 258 12.61 -1.33 21.74
C PRO A 258 11.99 -0.13 21.00
N GLN A 259 11.15 -0.43 20.00
CA GLN A 259 10.41 0.63 19.32
C GLN A 259 9.26 1.10 20.20
N VAL A 260 8.90 2.38 20.09
CA VAL A 260 7.86 3.03 20.91
C VAL A 260 6.47 2.39 20.71
N TRP A 261 6.27 1.66 19.61
CA TRP A 261 5.04 0.94 19.29
C TRP A 261 5.12 -0.58 19.56
N ASP A 262 6.16 -1.05 20.26
CA ASP A 262 6.32 -2.46 20.63
C ASP A 262 6.10 -2.70 22.13
N ASP A 263 5.73 -1.67 22.92
CA ASP A 263 5.58 -1.76 24.37
C ASP A 263 4.61 -2.88 24.82
N GLN A 264 3.64 -3.27 23.99
CA GLN A 264 2.66 -4.32 24.30
C GLN A 264 2.81 -5.60 23.45
N ALA A 265 3.78 -5.66 22.53
CA ALA A 265 3.80 -6.68 21.49
C ALA A 265 5.15 -7.39 21.33
N LEU A 266 5.10 -8.71 21.38
CA LEU A 266 6.21 -9.63 21.13
C LEU A 266 6.25 -10.02 19.65
N TYR A 267 7.45 -10.02 19.06
CA TYR A 267 7.65 -10.60 17.75
C TYR A 267 8.11 -12.05 17.86
N THR A 268 7.44 -12.95 17.15
CA THR A 268 7.93 -14.29 16.85
C THR A 268 8.47 -14.28 15.42
N MET A 269 9.70 -14.73 15.22
CA MET A 269 10.34 -14.75 13.92
C MET A 269 10.83 -16.13 13.56
N LYS A 270 10.71 -16.46 12.27
CA LYS A 270 11.52 -17.52 11.66
C LYS A 270 12.89 -16.96 11.27
N GLU A 271 13.90 -17.81 11.32
CA GLU A 271 15.25 -17.49 10.82
C GLU A 271 15.19 -16.96 9.38
N PRO A 272 16.02 -15.97 9.01
CA PRO A 272 16.06 -15.46 7.65
C PRO A 272 16.38 -16.58 6.68
N ARG A 273 15.53 -16.79 5.68
CA ARG A 273 15.85 -17.65 4.55
C ARG A 273 15.94 -16.80 3.28
N ILE A 274 16.92 -17.09 2.43
CA ILE A 274 17.11 -16.41 1.13
C ILE A 274 15.80 -16.40 0.33
N ILE A 275 15.03 -17.50 0.39
CA ILE A 275 13.74 -17.62 -0.28
C ILE A 275 12.73 -16.52 0.10
N GLN A 276 12.75 -16.02 1.34
CA GLN A 276 11.85 -14.94 1.77
C GLN A 276 12.20 -13.62 1.08
N GLY A 277 13.50 -13.35 0.85
CA GLY A 277 13.95 -12.19 0.08
C GLY A 277 13.54 -12.28 -1.39
N VAL A 278 13.67 -13.47 -2.00
CA VAL A 278 13.23 -13.73 -3.38
C VAL A 278 11.72 -13.55 -3.52
N LEU A 279 10.93 -14.11 -2.60
CA LEU A 279 9.48 -13.95 -2.59
C LEU A 279 9.08 -12.48 -2.44
N LEU A 280 9.82 -11.70 -1.63
CA LEU A 280 9.52 -10.28 -1.41
C LEU A 280 9.79 -9.49 -2.69
N ALA A 281 10.93 -9.73 -3.32
CA ALA A 281 11.27 -9.11 -4.60
C ALA A 281 10.23 -9.46 -5.67
N GLY A 282 9.86 -10.73 -5.79
CA GLY A 282 8.81 -11.20 -6.69
C GLY A 282 7.47 -10.52 -6.44
N ALA A 283 7.05 -10.38 -5.17
CA ALA A 283 5.81 -9.68 -4.81
C ALA A 283 5.85 -8.19 -5.20
N ASN A 284 6.97 -7.49 -4.97
CA ASN A 284 7.11 -6.09 -5.39
C ASN A 284 7.08 -5.93 -6.91
N VAL A 285 7.76 -6.82 -7.64
CA VAL A 285 7.72 -6.84 -9.11
C VAL A 285 6.30 -7.09 -9.62
N ALA A 286 5.56 -8.01 -8.99
CA ALA A 286 4.17 -8.27 -9.34
C ALA A 286 3.28 -7.04 -9.11
N VAL A 287 3.41 -6.36 -7.96
CA VAL A 287 2.67 -5.12 -7.67
C VAL A 287 3.02 -4.02 -8.68
N PHE A 288 4.30 -3.84 -8.99
CA PHE A 288 4.73 -2.89 -10.03
C PHE A 288 4.09 -3.20 -11.38
N PHE A 289 4.08 -4.46 -11.80
CA PHE A 289 3.48 -4.88 -13.06
C PHE A 289 1.96 -4.68 -13.05
N LEU A 290 1.27 -4.94 -11.94
CA LEU A 290 -0.16 -4.67 -11.80
C LEU A 290 -0.48 -3.18 -11.91
N ILE A 291 0.31 -2.31 -11.27
CA ILE A 291 0.16 -0.85 -11.42
C ILE A 291 0.42 -0.44 -12.88
N LEU A 292 1.44 -1.00 -13.53
CA LEU A 292 1.71 -0.73 -14.95
C LEU A 292 0.53 -1.16 -15.82
N VAL A 293 -0.06 -2.33 -15.57
CA VAL A 293 -1.25 -2.79 -16.29
C VAL A 293 -2.44 -1.85 -16.07
N LEU A 294 -2.67 -1.35 -14.84
CA LEU A 294 -3.72 -0.35 -14.57
C LEU A 294 -3.50 0.94 -15.38
N ILE A 295 -2.26 1.43 -15.45
CA ILE A 295 -1.92 2.63 -16.23
C ILE A 295 -2.17 2.38 -17.72
N LEU A 296 -1.68 1.25 -18.24
CA LEU A 296 -1.84 0.91 -19.66
C LEU A 296 -3.29 0.60 -20.03
N SER A 297 -4.10 0.05 -19.12
CA SER A 297 -5.51 -0.25 -19.38
C SER A 297 -6.36 0.99 -19.58
N GLN A 298 -5.96 2.14 -19.01
CA GLN A 298 -6.65 3.42 -19.23
C GLN A 298 -6.40 4.02 -20.62
N ARG A 299 -5.54 3.39 -21.43
CA ARG A 299 -5.34 3.80 -22.82
C ARG A 299 -6.37 3.17 -23.77
N ILE A 300 -7.06 2.15 -23.27
CA ILE A 300 -8.07 1.39 -23.97
C ILE A 300 -9.44 2.03 -23.66
N PRO A 301 -10.27 2.33 -24.67
CA PRO A 301 -11.56 2.94 -24.43
C PRO A 301 -12.56 1.90 -23.88
N PRO A 302 -13.64 2.35 -23.22
CA PRO A 302 -14.63 1.47 -22.58
C PRO A 302 -15.32 0.54 -23.59
N ASN A 303 -15.68 1.04 -24.77
CA ASN A 303 -16.37 0.26 -25.80
C ASN A 303 -15.40 -0.27 -26.85
N ARG A 304 -15.52 -1.56 -27.19
CA ARG A 304 -14.60 -2.30 -28.07
C ARG A 304 -15.33 -2.98 -29.23
N GLY A 305 -14.65 -3.10 -30.37
CA GLY A 305 -15.17 -3.73 -31.58
C GLY A 305 -16.01 -2.79 -32.43
N ASN A 306 -17.10 -3.31 -32.99
CA ASN A 306 -17.99 -2.54 -33.86
C ASN A 306 -18.92 -1.68 -33.00
N LEU A 307 -18.72 -0.37 -33.05
CA LEU A 307 -19.42 0.60 -32.20
C LEU A 307 -20.76 1.02 -32.83
N THR A 308 -21.75 1.27 -31.99
CA THR A 308 -22.90 2.14 -32.29
C THR A 308 -22.52 3.61 -32.13
N VAL A 309 -23.37 4.54 -32.56
CA VAL A 309 -23.12 5.98 -32.38
C VAL A 309 -22.97 6.36 -30.89
N PRO A 310 -23.84 5.92 -29.96
CA PRO A 310 -23.65 6.19 -28.53
C PRO A 310 -22.34 5.63 -27.97
N GLU A 311 -21.96 4.40 -28.36
CA GLU A 311 -20.69 3.79 -27.92
C GLU A 311 -19.47 4.55 -28.46
N PHE A 312 -19.54 5.08 -29.68
CA PHE A 312 -18.51 5.97 -30.22
C PHE A 312 -18.41 7.27 -29.43
N VAL A 313 -19.55 7.89 -29.11
CA VAL A 313 -19.60 9.14 -28.33
C VAL A 313 -19.02 8.93 -26.94
N GLU A 314 -19.34 7.82 -26.28
CA GLU A 314 -18.77 7.47 -24.98
C GLU A 314 -17.25 7.30 -25.06
N ASN A 315 -16.74 6.64 -26.10
CA ASN A 315 -15.30 6.53 -26.34
C ASN A 315 -14.64 7.90 -26.63
N PHE A 316 -15.31 8.78 -27.36
CA PHE A 316 -14.83 10.13 -27.64
C PHE A 316 -14.71 10.95 -26.36
N ASN A 317 -15.79 11.02 -25.58
CA ASN A 317 -15.82 11.74 -24.31
C ASN A 317 -14.83 11.15 -23.28
N TYR A 318 -14.65 9.83 -23.29
CA TYR A 318 -13.61 9.16 -22.50
C TYR A 318 -12.22 9.69 -22.82
N TYR A 319 -11.85 9.81 -24.10
CA TYR A 319 -10.55 10.31 -24.49
C TYR A 319 -10.38 11.81 -24.23
N VAL A 320 -11.43 12.62 -24.41
CA VAL A 320 -11.45 14.03 -24.00
C VAL A 320 -11.10 14.17 -22.52
N GLN A 321 -11.73 13.37 -21.65
CA GLN A 321 -11.45 13.36 -20.22
C GLN A 321 -10.06 12.79 -19.89
N TYR A 322 -9.65 11.71 -20.55
CA TYR A 322 -8.37 11.06 -20.32
C TYR A 322 -7.18 11.97 -20.65
N TYR A 323 -7.24 12.69 -21.77
CA TYR A 323 -6.21 13.62 -22.22
C TYR A 323 -6.37 15.05 -21.68
N ASP A 324 -7.41 15.31 -20.87
CA ASP A 324 -7.71 16.64 -20.31
C ASP A 324 -7.85 17.72 -21.41
N VAL A 325 -8.56 17.37 -22.49
CA VAL A 325 -8.80 18.28 -23.63
C VAL A 325 -9.90 19.27 -23.26
N ASP A 326 -9.55 20.56 -23.21
CA ASP A 326 -10.52 21.62 -22.98
C ASP A 326 -11.36 21.88 -24.23
N LEU A 327 -12.68 21.75 -24.09
CA LEU A 327 -13.68 21.98 -25.12
C LEU A 327 -14.62 23.15 -24.77
N GLY A 328 -14.24 24.03 -23.83
CA GLY A 328 -15.05 25.20 -23.46
C GLY A 328 -16.39 24.84 -22.80
N GLY A 329 -16.41 23.73 -22.06
CA GLY A 329 -17.60 23.17 -21.41
C GLY A 329 -18.57 22.46 -22.37
N GLN A 330 -18.18 22.19 -23.62
CA GLN A 330 -18.99 21.45 -24.57
C GLN A 330 -18.77 19.95 -24.43
N VAL A 331 -19.87 19.19 -24.43
CA VAL A 331 -19.88 17.72 -24.37
C VAL A 331 -20.65 17.17 -25.56
N LEU A 332 -20.15 16.08 -26.15
CA LEU A 332 -20.83 15.39 -27.24
C LEU A 332 -21.91 14.46 -26.69
N LYS A 333 -23.16 14.62 -27.12
CA LYS A 333 -24.28 13.74 -26.73
C LYS A 333 -24.37 12.51 -27.61
N ASN A 334 -25.14 11.52 -27.15
CA ASN A 334 -25.27 10.19 -27.76
C ASN A 334 -25.73 10.19 -29.23
N ASP A 335 -26.31 11.29 -29.72
CA ASP A 335 -26.72 11.50 -31.10
C ASP A 335 -25.65 12.20 -31.97
N GLY A 336 -24.49 12.53 -31.39
CA GLY A 336 -23.39 13.27 -32.02
C GLY A 336 -23.59 14.78 -32.04
N THR A 337 -24.53 15.32 -31.27
CA THR A 337 -24.73 16.77 -31.14
C THR A 337 -23.96 17.35 -29.96
N TRP A 338 -23.55 18.61 -30.08
CA TRP A 338 -22.83 19.33 -29.04
C TRP A 338 -23.80 20.02 -28.08
N VAL A 339 -23.54 19.91 -26.78
CA VAL A 339 -24.25 20.65 -25.74
C VAL A 339 -23.25 21.26 -24.79
N LYS A 340 -23.45 22.55 -24.47
CA LYS A 340 -22.68 23.25 -23.44
C LYS A 340 -23.23 22.87 -22.06
N GLU A 341 -22.41 22.25 -21.23
CA GLU A 341 -22.72 22.04 -19.83
C GLU A 341 -22.41 23.32 -19.05
N GLU A 342 -23.46 23.97 -18.52
CA GLU A 342 -23.28 25.11 -17.62
C GLU A 342 -22.83 24.60 -16.23
N ILE A 343 -21.57 24.85 -15.90
CA ILE A 343 -21.07 24.62 -14.54
C ILE A 343 -21.55 25.79 -13.67
N GLN A 344 -22.54 25.55 -12.80
CA GLN A 344 -23.06 26.58 -11.89
C GLN A 344 -21.93 27.24 -11.09
N GLY A 345 -21.80 28.56 -11.20
CA GLY A 345 -20.84 29.36 -10.43
C GLY A 345 -19.46 29.56 -11.06
N VAL A 346 -19.20 29.02 -12.26
CA VAL A 346 -17.94 29.23 -12.99
C VAL A 346 -18.23 29.99 -14.29
N PHE A 347 -17.69 31.21 -14.41
CA PHE A 347 -17.66 31.94 -15.67
C PHE A 347 -16.41 31.54 -16.44
N ILE A 348 -16.58 30.75 -17.51
CA ILE A 348 -15.50 30.47 -18.46
C ILE A 348 -15.41 31.68 -19.39
N LEU A 349 -14.38 32.51 -19.18
CA LEU A 349 -13.97 33.55 -20.12
C LEU A 349 -13.05 32.89 -21.15
N ASP A 350 -13.63 32.35 -22.22
CA ASP A 350 -12.85 31.96 -23.39
C ASP A 350 -12.65 33.20 -24.28
N PRO A 351 -11.41 33.68 -24.46
CA PRO A 351 -11.13 34.78 -25.38
C PRO A 351 -11.30 34.40 -26.88
N TRP A 352 -11.70 33.16 -27.16
CA TRP A 352 -11.72 32.55 -28.50
C TRP A 352 -13.03 31.77 -28.69
N GLU A 353 -13.73 31.96 -29.81
CA GLU A 353 -14.90 31.13 -30.15
C GLU A 353 -14.42 29.80 -30.76
N GLY A 354 -14.55 28.71 -30.00
CA GLY A 354 -14.38 27.37 -30.53
C GLY A 354 -15.59 26.96 -31.37
N HIS A 355 -15.52 27.07 -32.69
CA HIS A 355 -16.55 26.54 -33.57
C HIS A 355 -16.49 25.01 -33.54
N MET A 356 -17.51 24.39 -32.92
CA MET A 356 -17.58 22.94 -32.82
C MET A 356 -17.94 22.30 -34.16
N PRO A 357 -17.22 21.24 -34.58
CA PRO A 357 -17.47 20.60 -35.85
C PRO A 357 -18.75 19.77 -35.80
N GLN A 358 -19.46 19.69 -36.93
CA GLN A 358 -20.61 18.81 -37.08
C GLN A 358 -20.13 17.38 -37.35
N PHE A 359 -20.60 16.42 -36.55
CA PHE A 359 -20.34 15.00 -36.77
C PHE A 359 -21.31 14.43 -37.81
N THR A 360 -20.78 13.57 -38.68
CA THR A 360 -21.54 12.74 -39.61
C THR A 360 -21.05 11.31 -39.47
N PHE A 361 -21.98 10.37 -39.34
CA PHE A 361 -21.70 8.96 -39.15
C PHE A 361 -22.03 8.18 -40.41
N ASP A 362 -21.07 7.40 -40.89
CA ASP A 362 -21.29 6.39 -41.93
C ASP A 362 -21.58 5.06 -41.26
N LEU A 363 -22.75 4.47 -41.56
CA LEU A 363 -23.30 3.33 -40.85
C LEU A 363 -23.46 2.12 -41.78
N GLU A 364 -22.99 0.96 -41.33
CA GLU A 364 -23.37 -0.34 -41.88
C GLU A 364 -24.34 -1.01 -40.90
N GLY A 365 -25.63 -0.91 -41.20
CA GLY A 365 -26.69 -1.25 -40.25
C GLY A 365 -26.71 -0.27 -39.08
N GLU A 366 -26.56 -0.77 -37.84
CA GLU A 366 -26.48 0.05 -36.62
C GLU A 366 -25.04 0.36 -36.19
N LYS A 367 -24.04 -0.05 -36.99
CA LYS A 367 -22.63 0.01 -36.63
C LYS A 367 -21.89 1.08 -37.43
N VAL A 368 -21.06 1.83 -36.73
CA VAL A 368 -20.23 2.91 -37.28
C VAL A 368 -19.09 2.30 -38.10
N LYS A 369 -19.12 2.54 -39.42
CA LYS A 369 -18.05 2.24 -40.38
C LYS A 369 -17.10 3.41 -40.56
N GLY A 370 -17.60 4.64 -40.42
CA GLY A 370 -16.79 5.83 -40.52
C GLY A 370 -17.40 7.02 -39.79
N VAL A 371 -16.55 7.96 -39.43
CA VAL A 371 -16.94 9.23 -38.81
C VAL A 371 -16.27 10.35 -39.58
N SER A 372 -17.05 11.37 -39.92
CA SER A 372 -16.55 12.59 -40.53
C SER A 372 -16.94 13.79 -39.68
N THR A 373 -16.04 14.75 -39.54
CA THR A 373 -16.28 16.02 -38.88
C THR A 373 -16.08 17.14 -39.87
N ARG A 374 -16.98 18.14 -39.83
CA ARG A 374 -16.89 19.33 -40.68
C ARG A 374 -17.04 20.59 -39.85
N VAL A 375 -16.10 21.51 -40.03
CA VAL A 375 -16.19 22.87 -39.50
C VAL A 375 -15.97 23.86 -40.63
N ALA A 376 -16.74 24.93 -40.63
CA ALA A 376 -16.60 26.03 -41.57
C ALA A 376 -16.87 27.35 -40.84
N TYR A 377 -16.06 28.36 -41.12
CA TYR A 377 -16.16 29.68 -40.53
C TYR A 377 -15.83 30.75 -41.57
N GLN A 378 -16.62 31.83 -41.52
CA GLN A 378 -16.44 33.02 -42.35
C GLN A 378 -16.51 34.25 -41.45
N GLY A 379 -15.37 34.92 -41.23
CA GLY A 379 -15.32 36.09 -40.35
C GLY A 379 -13.91 36.55 -40.00
N LYS A 380 -13.74 37.85 -39.74
CA LYS A 380 -12.43 38.46 -39.43
C LYS A 380 -12.11 38.48 -37.92
N ASP A 381 -13.13 38.32 -37.08
CA ASP A 381 -13.10 38.89 -35.73
C ASP A 381 -12.58 37.94 -34.64
N THR A 382 -12.06 36.76 -35.01
CA THR A 382 -11.73 35.74 -34.02
C THR A 382 -10.51 34.92 -34.41
N TRP A 383 -9.70 34.57 -33.40
CA TRP A 383 -8.64 33.58 -33.52
C TRP A 383 -9.26 32.18 -33.50
N LEU A 384 -8.79 31.29 -34.37
CA LEU A 384 -9.29 29.91 -34.40
C LEU A 384 -8.27 28.98 -33.74
N ALA A 385 -8.75 28.18 -32.79
CA ALA A 385 -7.97 27.14 -32.14
C ALA A 385 -7.59 26.02 -33.15
N PRO A 386 -6.51 25.27 -32.89
CA PRO A 386 -6.21 24.06 -33.65
C PRO A 386 -7.24 22.96 -33.40
N TYR A 387 -7.53 22.17 -34.43
CA TYR A 387 -8.50 21.07 -34.40
C TYR A 387 -7.83 19.69 -34.27
N ASP A 388 -6.51 19.63 -34.09
CA ASP A 388 -5.75 18.39 -33.95
C ASP A 388 -6.22 17.56 -32.76
N ASN A 389 -6.36 18.16 -31.56
CA ASN A 389 -6.84 17.43 -30.39
C ASN A 389 -8.21 16.78 -30.64
N LEU A 390 -9.14 17.50 -31.25
CA LEU A 390 -10.47 16.97 -31.58
C LEU A 390 -10.38 15.83 -32.61
N ASN A 391 -9.60 16.02 -33.68
CA ASN A 391 -9.37 15.00 -34.69
C ASN A 391 -8.69 13.75 -34.10
N ILE A 392 -7.77 13.92 -33.15
CA ILE A 392 -7.13 12.83 -32.40
C ILE A 392 -8.17 12.12 -31.55
N MET A 393 -9.02 12.82 -30.79
CA MET A 393 -10.07 12.18 -29.97
C MET A 393 -11.05 11.39 -30.85
N THR A 394 -11.46 11.94 -31.99
CA THR A 394 -12.29 11.25 -32.99
C THR A 394 -11.59 10.01 -33.55
N ALA A 395 -10.31 10.11 -33.91
CA ALA A 395 -9.51 8.99 -34.40
C ALA A 395 -9.32 7.91 -33.33
N LEU A 396 -9.03 8.29 -32.10
CA LEU A 396 -8.81 7.39 -30.98
C LEU A 396 -10.08 6.64 -30.59
N ALA A 397 -11.24 7.29 -30.63
CA ALA A 397 -12.52 6.65 -30.32
C ALA A 397 -12.83 5.43 -31.21
N LEU A 398 -12.47 5.50 -32.50
CA LEU A 398 -12.60 4.39 -33.47
C LEU A 398 -11.40 3.44 -33.46
N THR A 399 -10.17 3.97 -33.46
CA THR A 399 -8.95 3.15 -33.52
C THR A 399 -8.75 2.33 -32.25
N GLY A 400 -8.91 2.97 -31.09
CA GLY A 400 -8.78 2.35 -29.77
C GLY A 400 -9.77 1.22 -29.55
N ALA A 401 -10.95 1.30 -30.17
CA ALA A 401 -11.97 0.27 -30.08
C ALA A 401 -11.59 -1.02 -30.82
N GLN A 402 -10.76 -0.96 -31.87
CA GLN A 402 -10.47 -2.12 -32.72
C GLN A 402 -9.87 -3.29 -31.95
N LYS A 403 -10.29 -4.52 -32.25
CA LYS A 403 -9.91 -5.73 -31.48
C LYS A 403 -8.40 -6.00 -31.43
N ASN A 404 -7.66 -5.54 -32.44
CA ASN A 404 -6.20 -5.66 -32.52
C ASN A 404 -5.45 -4.63 -31.63
N VAL A 405 -6.14 -3.64 -31.04
CA VAL A 405 -5.53 -2.65 -30.16
C VAL A 405 -5.52 -3.15 -28.71
N GLY A 406 -4.43 -3.83 -28.33
CA GLY A 406 -4.19 -4.28 -26.96
C GLY A 406 -3.46 -3.26 -26.08
N LEU A 407 -3.17 -3.65 -24.84
CA LEU A 407 -2.47 -2.84 -23.82
C LEU A 407 -1.12 -2.27 -24.27
N PHE A 408 -0.42 -2.98 -25.17
CA PHE A 408 0.91 -2.62 -25.66
C PHE A 408 0.89 -2.10 -27.10
N SER A 409 -0.30 -1.82 -27.65
CA SER A 409 -0.41 -1.33 -29.02
C SER A 409 0.13 0.08 -29.14
N ARG A 410 0.99 0.31 -30.13
CA ARG A 410 1.47 1.66 -30.51
C ARG A 410 0.60 2.34 -31.56
N LEU A 411 -0.46 1.67 -32.03
CA LEU A 411 -1.32 2.21 -33.08
C LEU A 411 -1.97 3.55 -32.67
N PRO A 412 -2.58 3.69 -31.46
CA PRO A 412 -3.11 4.96 -30.99
C PRO A 412 -2.09 6.11 -31.01
N ASP A 413 -0.90 5.90 -30.45
CA ASP A 413 0.18 6.90 -30.42
C ASP A 413 0.60 7.30 -31.83
N ASN A 414 0.84 6.31 -32.69
CA ASN A 414 1.24 6.57 -34.06
C ASN A 414 0.18 7.35 -34.85
N VAL A 415 -1.11 7.14 -34.58
CA VAL A 415 -2.21 7.89 -35.20
C VAL A 415 -2.24 9.32 -34.66
N ALA A 416 -2.15 9.49 -33.35
CA ALA A 416 -2.10 10.81 -32.71
C ALA A 416 -0.92 11.65 -33.25
N ASP A 417 0.28 11.08 -33.26
CA ASP A 417 1.49 11.73 -33.77
C ASP A 417 1.37 12.15 -35.25
N ALA A 418 0.69 11.34 -36.08
CA ALA A 418 0.50 11.66 -37.48
C ALA A 418 -0.48 12.83 -37.68
N ILE A 419 -1.53 12.91 -36.86
CA ILE A 419 -2.50 14.01 -36.91
C ILE A 419 -1.90 15.30 -36.36
N SER A 420 -1.16 15.24 -35.23
CA SER A 420 -0.52 16.40 -34.61
C SER A 420 0.53 17.08 -35.51
N GLN A 421 1.16 16.36 -36.43
CA GLN A 421 2.12 16.94 -37.38
C GLN A 421 1.46 17.93 -38.36
N PHE A 422 0.16 17.76 -38.63
CA PHE A 422 -0.58 18.55 -39.60
C PHE A 422 -1.94 18.97 -39.02
N PRO A 423 -2.00 19.92 -38.06
CA PRO A 423 -3.23 20.22 -37.31
C PRO A 423 -4.45 20.63 -38.15
N TYR A 424 -4.20 21.16 -39.34
CA TYR A 424 -5.22 21.57 -40.31
C TYR A 424 -5.21 20.73 -41.60
N GLY A 425 -4.42 19.65 -41.68
CA GLY A 425 -4.21 18.92 -42.94
C GLY A 425 -3.44 19.73 -44.01
N PRO A 426 -3.51 19.35 -45.29
CA PRO A 426 -4.15 18.12 -45.78
C PRO A 426 -3.30 16.88 -45.52
N TYR A 427 -3.94 15.75 -45.27
CA TYR A 427 -3.28 14.44 -45.21
C TYR A 427 -4.25 13.32 -45.59
N ASP A 428 -3.70 12.22 -46.12
CA ASP A 428 -4.41 10.97 -46.39
C ASP A 428 -3.46 9.82 -46.08
N PHE A 429 -3.75 9.07 -45.02
CA PHE A 429 -2.91 7.95 -44.61
C PHE A 429 -3.73 6.77 -44.09
N VAL A 430 -3.15 5.58 -44.17
CA VAL A 430 -3.75 4.35 -43.64
C VAL A 430 -2.85 3.79 -42.54
N LYS A 431 -3.41 3.57 -41.35
CA LYS A 431 -2.72 2.91 -40.23
C LYS A 431 -3.63 1.85 -39.60
N GLY A 432 -3.11 0.64 -39.44
CA GLY A 432 -3.88 -0.48 -38.88
C GLY A 432 -5.11 -0.88 -39.71
N GLY A 433 -5.09 -0.60 -41.02
CA GLY A 433 -6.22 -0.83 -41.93
C GLY A 433 -7.28 0.27 -41.92
N ILE A 434 -7.14 1.29 -41.08
CA ILE A 434 -8.07 2.43 -40.96
C ILE A 434 -7.51 3.59 -41.78
N ARG A 435 -8.35 4.24 -42.59
CA ARG A 435 -7.98 5.41 -43.37
C ARG A 435 -8.35 6.69 -42.62
N PHE A 436 -7.43 7.65 -42.63
CA PHE A 436 -7.59 8.98 -42.03
C PHE A 436 -7.37 10.00 -43.13
N LEU A 437 -8.31 10.92 -43.28
CA LEU A 437 -8.26 11.95 -44.29
C LEU A 437 -8.60 13.30 -43.66
N ALA A 438 -7.79 14.31 -43.95
CA ALA A 438 -8.11 15.69 -43.65
C ALA A 438 -7.89 16.54 -44.90
N ASP A 439 -8.82 17.45 -45.14
CA ASP A 439 -8.70 18.49 -46.15
C ASP A 439 -9.18 19.82 -45.56
N SER A 440 -8.50 20.89 -45.91
CA SER A 440 -8.85 22.22 -45.41
C SER A 440 -8.56 23.31 -46.41
N ARG A 441 -9.25 24.43 -46.20
CA ARG A 441 -8.96 25.68 -46.86
C ARG A 441 -8.81 26.76 -45.79
N ILE A 442 -7.70 27.48 -45.86
CA ILE A 442 -7.40 28.59 -44.97
C ILE A 442 -7.15 29.82 -45.84
N THR A 443 -8.04 30.79 -45.80
CA THR A 443 -7.93 32.06 -46.54
C THR A 443 -8.04 33.22 -45.58
N GLY A 444 -7.06 34.14 -45.60
CA GLY A 444 -7.08 35.34 -44.76
C GLY A 444 -6.53 35.15 -43.34
N TYR A 445 -5.92 34.00 -43.03
CA TYR A 445 -5.29 33.72 -41.74
C TYR A 445 -3.82 33.31 -41.89
N GLN A 446 -3.05 33.48 -40.82
CA GLN A 446 -1.71 32.91 -40.66
C GLN A 446 -1.67 31.92 -39.49
N ILE A 447 -0.89 30.86 -39.61
CA ILE A 447 -0.68 29.89 -38.53
C ILE A 447 0.39 30.43 -37.58
N TYR A 448 0.05 30.59 -36.31
CA TYR A 448 0.98 31.00 -35.26
C TYR A 448 1.74 29.79 -34.70
N THR A 449 2.86 30.01 -34.01
CA THR A 449 3.71 28.92 -33.47
C THR A 449 3.00 28.00 -32.48
N SER A 450 1.93 28.48 -31.82
CA SER A 450 1.07 27.68 -30.95
C SER A 450 0.00 26.87 -31.70
N GLY A 451 0.02 26.90 -33.03
CA GLY A 451 -0.95 26.22 -33.90
C GLY A 451 -2.20 27.05 -34.22
N TYR A 452 -2.43 28.20 -33.58
CA TYR A 452 -3.65 28.99 -33.79
C TYR A 452 -3.68 29.70 -35.15
N LEU A 453 -4.87 29.86 -35.74
CA LEU A 453 -5.07 30.72 -36.90
C LEU A 453 -5.37 32.15 -36.45
N VAL A 454 -4.51 33.07 -36.86
CA VAL A 454 -4.62 34.50 -36.57
C VAL A 454 -5.07 35.24 -37.84
N PRO A 455 -6.14 36.05 -37.80
CA PRO A 455 -6.58 36.84 -38.94
C PRO A 455 -5.48 37.79 -39.44
N LEU A 456 -5.22 37.79 -40.74
CA LEU A 456 -4.28 38.72 -41.38
C LEU A 456 -4.94 40.09 -41.53
N PRO A 457 -4.36 41.20 -41.01
CA PRO A 457 -5.00 42.52 -41.06
C PRO A 457 -5.41 43.00 -42.45
N GLU A 458 -4.60 42.66 -43.47
CA GLU A 458 -4.71 43.11 -44.86
C GLU A 458 -5.60 42.22 -45.75
N ALA A 459 -6.08 41.08 -45.23
CA ALA A 459 -6.89 40.16 -46.02
C ALA A 459 -8.29 40.74 -46.30
N LYS A 460 -8.77 40.53 -47.53
CA LYS A 460 -10.11 40.95 -47.96
C LYS A 460 -11.19 39.90 -47.72
N VAL A 461 -10.79 38.64 -47.59
CA VAL A 461 -11.67 37.47 -47.42
C VAL A 461 -11.08 36.62 -46.30
N TYR A 462 -11.94 36.22 -45.37
CA TYR A 462 -11.63 35.32 -44.28
C TYR A 462 -12.55 34.12 -44.41
N ASP A 463 -11.99 33.00 -44.84
CA ASP A 463 -12.73 31.76 -45.11
C ASP A 463 -11.89 30.58 -44.61
N PHE A 464 -12.46 29.83 -43.69
CA PHE A 464 -11.87 28.62 -43.13
C PHE A 464 -12.87 27.48 -43.27
N TRP A 465 -12.41 26.33 -43.76
CA TRP A 465 -13.11 25.08 -43.53
C TRP A 465 -12.12 23.93 -43.37
N LEU A 466 -12.52 22.95 -42.58
CA LEU A 466 -11.78 21.71 -42.35
C LEU A 466 -12.77 20.56 -42.36
N ASN A 467 -12.48 19.57 -43.20
CA ASN A 467 -13.12 18.26 -43.19
C ASN A 467 -12.10 17.25 -42.68
N PHE A 468 -12.49 16.46 -41.70
CA PHE A 468 -11.70 15.32 -41.23
C PHE A 468 -12.57 14.07 -41.26
N SER A 469 -11.99 12.93 -41.64
CA SER A 469 -12.71 11.67 -41.65
C SER A 469 -11.82 10.49 -41.27
N VAL A 470 -12.46 9.51 -40.65
CA VAL A 470 -11.89 8.24 -40.22
C VAL A 470 -12.79 7.13 -40.75
N ALA A 471 -12.24 6.20 -41.51
CA ALA A 471 -13.00 5.10 -42.12
C ALA A 471 -12.35 3.75 -41.81
N LEU A 472 -13.15 2.84 -41.29
CA LEU A 472 -12.79 1.43 -41.12
C LEU A 472 -12.78 0.73 -42.49
N PRO A 473 -11.99 -0.36 -42.63
CA PRO A 473 -11.86 -1.09 -43.89
C PRO A 473 -13.15 -1.79 -44.36
#